data_AF-A0AAV1M310-F1
#
_entry.id   AF-A0AAV1M310-F1
#
_cell.length_a   1.000
_cell.length_b   1.000
_cell.length_c   1.000
_cell.angle_alpha   90.00
_cell.angle_beta   90.00
_cell.angle_gamma   90.00
#
_symmetry.space_group_name_H-M   'P 1'
#
loop_
_entity.id
_entity.type
_entity.pdbx_description
1 polymer ?
#
loop_
_entity_poly.entity_id
_entity_poly.type
_entity_poly.pdbx_seq_one_letter_code
_entity_poly.pdbx_strand_id
1 'polypeptide(L)'
;MKPRAVFGEHTHHGCLLHHSYEYLDNKDFWEYSVPSFSWRNRPDPKYMLVSISPDNYATNKCGLPKKSTIALTAIIIIFCLIIAVSMKRTIGRGFMMINLKARIHSHDYILQ
;
A
#
# COMPACT_ATOMS: atom_id res chain seq x y z
N MET A 1 22.83 16.56 29.26
CA MET A 1 22.36 16.44 27.86
C MET A 1 20.93 16.98 27.74
N LYS A 2 20.66 17.90 26.81
CA LYS A 2 19.33 18.49 26.53
C LYS A 2 18.86 18.01 25.13
N PRO A 3 18.08 16.91 25.03
CA PRO A 3 17.66 16.39 23.73
C PRO A 3 16.65 17.33 23.07
N ARG A 4 16.74 17.48 21.74
CA ARG A 4 15.84 18.34 20.95
C ARG A 4 14.51 17.66 20.62
N ALA A 5 14.51 16.34 20.57
CA ALA A 5 13.34 15.49 20.40
C ALA A 5 13.63 14.11 21.01
N VAL A 6 12.60 13.45 21.52
CA VAL A 6 12.66 12.07 22.01
C VAL A 6 11.68 11.22 21.20
N PHE A 7 12.10 10.04 20.77
CA PHE A 7 11.26 9.09 20.04
C PHE A 7 11.13 7.81 20.84
N GLY A 8 9.90 7.40 21.14
CA GLY A 8 9.59 6.18 21.89
C GLY A 8 8.60 5.29 21.15
N GLU A 9 8.59 3.99 21.45
CA GLU A 9 7.65 3.03 20.85
C GLU A 9 7.15 2.10 21.96
N HIS A 10 5.81 1.97 22.08
CA HIS A 10 5.19 1.06 23.04
C HIS A 10 3.70 0.86 22.78
N THR A 11 2.99 1.97 22.49
CA THR A 11 1.53 1.98 22.37
C THR A 11 1.02 1.59 20.98
N HIS A 12 1.92 1.42 20.01
CA HIS A 12 1.62 1.29 18.57
C HIS A 12 0.81 2.47 17.98
N HIS A 13 0.61 3.52 18.75
CA HIS A 13 -0.09 4.75 18.39
C HIS A 13 0.90 5.90 18.23
N GLY A 14 0.71 6.69 17.17
CA GLY A 14 1.48 7.90 16.97
C GLY A 14 0.91 9.06 17.76
N CYS A 15 1.59 9.44 18.85
CA CYS A 15 1.25 10.55 19.76
C CYS A 15 2.38 11.59 19.79
N LEU A 16 2.01 12.83 20.09
CA LEU A 16 2.95 13.94 20.31
C LEU A 16 2.68 14.51 21.70
N LEU A 17 3.70 14.50 22.55
CA LEU A 17 3.63 15.01 23.92
C LEU A 17 4.65 16.12 24.10
N HIS A 18 4.24 17.20 24.76
CA HIS A 18 5.11 18.29 25.16
C HIS A 18 5.48 18.14 26.62
N HIS A 19 6.77 18.04 26.92
CA HIS A 19 7.27 17.92 28.28
C HIS A 19 7.92 19.23 28.69
N SER A 20 7.32 19.92 29.67
CA SER A 20 7.87 21.12 30.28
C SER A 20 8.02 20.89 31.78
N TYR A 21 9.27 20.84 32.24
CA TYR A 21 9.61 20.61 33.64
C TYR A 21 10.37 21.81 34.22
N GLU A 22 9.66 22.65 34.95
CA GLU A 22 10.20 23.86 35.58
C GLU A 22 11.19 23.52 36.71
N TYR A 23 10.92 22.46 37.49
CA TYR A 23 11.75 22.02 38.61
C TYR A 23 13.03 21.26 38.20
N LEU A 24 13.20 20.94 36.92
CA LEU A 24 14.34 20.20 36.36
C LEU A 24 15.08 21.06 35.32
N ASP A 25 15.76 22.13 35.78
CA ASP A 25 16.58 23.02 34.92
C ASP A 25 15.82 23.58 33.70
N ASN A 26 14.52 23.89 33.87
CA ASN A 26 13.63 24.39 32.80
C ASN A 26 13.72 23.55 31.51
N LYS A 27 13.58 22.23 31.66
CA LYS A 27 13.71 21.31 30.53
C LYS A 27 12.42 21.28 29.72
N ASP A 28 12.55 21.66 28.45
CA ASP A 28 11.46 21.70 27.47
C ASP A 28 11.85 20.84 26.25
N PHE A 29 11.05 19.82 25.93
CA PHE A 29 11.23 19.00 24.72
C PHE A 29 9.96 18.30 24.28
N TRP A 30 9.94 17.88 23.01
CA TRP A 30 8.87 17.08 22.42
C TRP A 30 9.20 15.59 22.46
N GLU A 31 8.22 14.78 22.86
CA GLU A 31 8.24 13.33 22.74
C GLU A 31 7.28 12.86 21.65
N TYR A 32 7.80 12.04 20.76
CA TYR A 32 7.08 11.42 19.66
C TYR A 32 6.94 9.92 19.91
N SER A 33 5.71 9.43 20.01
CA SER A 33 5.46 7.99 19.97
C SER A 33 5.45 7.53 18.51
N VAL A 34 6.29 6.55 18.17
CA VAL A 34 6.38 6.00 16.82
C VAL A 34 5.20 5.06 16.59
N PRO A 35 4.35 5.31 15.56
CA PRO A 35 3.23 4.43 15.26
C PRO A 35 3.69 3.09 14.68
N SER A 36 2.87 2.05 14.83
CA SER A 36 3.15 0.75 14.22
C SER A 36 2.95 0.74 12.70
N PHE A 37 3.96 0.26 11.99
CA PHE A 37 3.96 0.02 10.53
C PHE A 37 3.37 -1.36 10.18
N SER A 38 2.29 -1.79 10.81
CA SER A 38 1.76 -3.14 10.58
C SER A 38 0.24 -3.21 10.63
N TRP A 39 -0.36 -3.76 9.56
CA TRP A 39 -1.79 -4.10 9.54
C TRP A 39 -2.17 -5.19 10.55
N ARG A 40 -1.19 -5.91 11.11
CA ARG A 40 -1.42 -6.89 12.19
C ARG A 40 -1.74 -6.20 13.51
N ASN A 41 -1.13 -5.05 13.76
CA ASN A 41 -1.28 -4.30 15.00
C ASN A 41 -2.43 -3.27 14.91
N ARG A 42 -2.65 -2.69 13.71
CA ARG A 42 -3.66 -1.65 13.48
C ARG A 42 -4.29 -1.76 12.09
N PRO A 43 -5.60 -1.54 11.91
CA PRO A 43 -6.21 -1.51 10.58
C PRO A 43 -5.76 -0.29 9.74
N ASP A 44 -5.24 0.75 10.39
CA ASP A 44 -4.75 2.01 9.84
C ASP A 44 -3.26 2.24 10.15
N PRO A 45 -2.33 1.39 9.67
CA PRO A 45 -0.93 1.52 10.03
C PRO A 45 -0.35 2.84 9.53
N LYS A 46 0.57 3.38 10.30
CA LYS A 46 1.19 4.68 10.07
C LYS A 46 2.69 4.54 10.26
N TYR A 47 3.43 5.44 9.65
CA TYR A 47 4.87 5.60 9.87
C TYR A 47 5.18 7.07 10.14
N MET A 48 6.35 7.32 10.69
CA MET A 48 6.85 8.66 10.92
C MET A 48 8.02 8.94 9.99
N LEU A 49 7.92 10.01 9.21
CA LEU A 49 9.02 10.53 8.42
C LEU A 49 9.73 11.61 9.24
N VAL A 50 11.00 11.37 9.55
CA VAL A 50 11.82 12.29 10.35
C VAL A 50 12.96 12.82 9.47
N SER A 51 13.06 14.14 9.37
CA SER A 51 14.16 14.83 8.72
C SER A 51 14.96 15.60 9.77
N ILE A 52 16.27 15.35 9.85
CA ILE A 52 17.15 15.92 10.88
C ILE A 52 18.22 16.76 10.18
N SER A 53 18.44 17.96 10.69
CA SER A 53 19.49 18.88 10.27
C SER A 53 20.28 19.35 11.51
N PRO A 54 21.48 19.92 11.33
CA PRO A 54 22.30 20.39 12.46
C PRO A 54 21.51 21.29 13.41
N ASP A 55 20.68 22.19 12.85
CA ASP A 55 19.98 23.22 13.62
C ASP A 55 18.49 22.94 13.82
N ASN A 56 17.86 22.14 12.94
CA ASN A 56 16.41 21.87 13.01
C ASN A 56 16.05 20.38 12.79
N TYR A 57 14.81 20.01 13.12
CA TYR A 57 14.24 18.71 12.77
C TYR A 57 12.78 18.89 12.35
N ALA A 58 12.30 18.02 11.48
CA ALA A 58 10.91 18.00 11.05
C ALA A 58 10.38 16.57 11.12
N THR A 59 9.15 16.42 11.61
CA THR A 59 8.48 15.13 11.77
C THR A 59 7.12 15.17 11.09
N ASN A 60 6.84 14.19 10.24
CA ASN A 60 5.52 14.02 9.61
C ASN A 60 4.96 12.63 9.93
N LYS A 61 3.70 12.57 10.33
CA LYS A 61 2.98 11.30 10.51
C LYS A 61 2.26 10.95 9.20
N CYS A 62 2.70 9.88 8.56
CA CYS A 62 2.18 9.43 7.28
C CYS A 62 1.35 8.16 7.45
N GLY A 63 0.27 8.04 6.67
CA GLY A 63 -0.61 6.88 6.68
C GLY A 63 -0.32 5.91 5.54
N LEU A 64 -0.47 4.62 5.81
CA LEU A 64 -0.57 3.61 4.76
C LEU A 64 -2.05 3.41 4.38
N PRO A 65 -2.32 2.82 3.21
CA PRO A 65 -3.67 2.37 2.87
C PRO A 65 -4.25 1.49 3.97
N LYS A 66 -5.53 1.67 4.30
CA LYS A 66 -6.20 0.84 5.31
C LYS A 66 -6.23 -0.62 4.85
N LYS A 67 -6.36 -1.54 5.81
CA LYS A 67 -6.50 -2.98 5.50
C LYS A 67 -7.63 -3.23 4.48
N SER A 68 -8.75 -2.53 4.61
CA SER A 68 -9.88 -2.60 3.68
C SER A 68 -9.53 -2.08 2.28
N THR A 69 -8.81 -0.98 2.17
CA THR A 69 -8.36 -0.41 0.89
C THR A 69 -7.48 -1.41 0.14
N ILE A 70 -6.54 -2.07 0.82
CA ILE A 70 -5.68 -3.09 0.21
C ILE A 70 -6.50 -4.31 -0.23
N ALA A 71 -7.42 -4.78 0.61
CA ALA A 71 -8.27 -5.91 0.25
C ALA A 71 -9.14 -5.61 -0.99
N LEU A 72 -9.78 -4.43 -1.03
CA LEU A 72 -10.62 -4.02 -2.15
C LEU A 72 -9.80 -3.86 -3.43
N THR A 73 -8.65 -3.19 -3.37
CA THR A 73 -7.77 -3.03 -4.54
C THR A 73 -7.27 -4.37 -5.06
N ALA A 74 -6.91 -5.32 -4.18
CA ALA A 74 -6.54 -6.67 -4.60
C ALA A 74 -7.68 -7.41 -5.31
N ILE A 75 -8.91 -7.34 -4.79
CA ILE A 75 -10.09 -7.95 -5.42
C ILE A 75 -10.33 -7.35 -6.80
N ILE A 76 -10.28 -6.02 -6.93
CA ILE A 76 -10.46 -5.32 -8.22
C ILE A 76 -9.39 -5.76 -9.22
N ILE A 77 -8.13 -5.79 -8.81
CA ILE A 77 -7.02 -6.21 -9.68
C ILE A 77 -7.21 -7.66 -10.14
N ILE A 78 -7.55 -8.59 -9.23
CA ILE A 78 -7.82 -9.99 -9.58
C ILE A 78 -8.98 -10.09 -10.57
N PHE A 79 -10.06 -9.36 -10.34
CA PHE A 79 -11.23 -9.37 -11.23
C PHE A 79 -10.89 -8.82 -12.62
N CYS A 80 -10.17 -7.69 -12.69
CA CYS A 80 -9.67 -7.13 -13.95
C CYS A 80 -8.75 -8.11 -14.69
N LEU A 81 -7.87 -8.82 -13.98
CA LEU A 81 -6.99 -9.84 -14.56
C LEU A 81 -7.80 -11.02 -15.11
N ILE A 82 -8.81 -11.51 -14.38
CA ILE A 82 -9.69 -12.58 -14.85
C ILE A 82 -10.43 -12.17 -16.12
N ILE A 83 -10.99 -10.94 -16.16
CA ILE A 83 -11.65 -10.40 -17.35
C ILE A 83 -10.67 -10.31 -18.51
N ALA A 84 -9.49 -9.73 -18.30
CA ALA A 84 -8.49 -9.55 -19.35
C ALA A 84 -8.04 -10.91 -19.93
N VAL A 85 -7.79 -11.91 -19.07
CA VAL A 85 -7.44 -13.27 -19.50
C VAL A 85 -8.61 -13.94 -20.23
N SER A 86 -9.83 -13.78 -19.75
CA SER A 86 -11.03 -14.36 -20.37
C SER A 86 -11.30 -13.75 -21.74
N MET A 87 -11.20 -12.43 -21.88
CA MET A 87 -11.31 -11.74 -23.18
C MET A 87 -10.25 -12.22 -24.16
N LYS A 88 -8.98 -12.33 -23.73
CA LYS A 88 -7.91 -12.88 -24.57
C LYS A 88 -8.17 -14.33 -24.98
N ARG A 89 -8.67 -15.17 -24.06
CA ARG A 89 -9.05 -16.56 -24.36
C ARG A 89 -10.20 -16.64 -25.36
N THR A 90 -11.22 -15.80 -25.23
CA THR A 90 -12.37 -15.79 -26.14
C THR A 90 -11.96 -15.34 -27.54
N ILE A 91 -11.08 -14.33 -27.66
CA ILE A 91 -10.50 -13.91 -28.95
C ILE A 91 -9.68 -15.04 -29.58
N GLY A 92 -8.82 -15.71 -28.80
CA GLY A 92 -8.04 -16.86 -29.27
C GLY A 92 -8.89 -18.04 -29.73
N ARG A 93 -9.96 -18.38 -28.99
CA ARG A 93 -10.91 -19.44 -29.38
C ARG A 93 -11.73 -19.04 -30.61
N GLY A 94 -12.14 -17.78 -30.72
CA GLY A 94 -12.81 -17.25 -31.91
C GLY A 94 -11.94 -17.38 -33.15
N PHE A 95 -10.66 -17.00 -33.07
CA PHE A 95 -9.71 -17.16 -34.18
C PHE A 95 -9.49 -18.63 -34.56
N MET A 96 -9.36 -19.53 -33.59
CA MET A 96 -9.22 -20.97 -33.84
C MET A 96 -10.45 -21.56 -34.53
N MET A 97 -11.67 -21.19 -34.11
CA MET A 97 -12.92 -21.65 -34.72
C MET A 97 -13.09 -21.15 -36.17
N ILE A 98 -12.69 -19.90 -36.46
CA ILE A 98 -12.71 -19.34 -37.82
C ILE A 98 -11.75 -20.11 -38.74
N ASN A 99 -10.53 -20.39 -38.28
CA ASN A 99 -9.55 -21.17 -39.06
C ASN A 99 -10.01 -22.61 -39.31
N LEU A 100 -10.66 -23.25 -38.34
CA LEU A 100 -11.20 -24.59 -38.51
C LEU A 100 -12.33 -24.61 -39.55
N LYS A 101 -13.23 -23.63 -39.49
CA LYS A 101 -14.35 -23.52 -40.44
C LYS A 101 -13.87 -23.19 -41.86
N ALA A 102 -12.85 -22.35 -42.01
CA ALA A 102 -12.19 -22.09 -43.29
C ALA A 102 -11.53 -23.35 -43.87
N ARG A 103 -10.89 -24.18 -43.03
CA ARG A 103 -10.26 -25.44 -43.45
C ARG A 103 -11.29 -26.49 -43.91
N ILE A 104 -12.42 -26.64 -43.21
CA ILE A 104 -13.50 -27.56 -43.62
C ILE A 104 -14.10 -27.09 -44.95
N HIS A 105 -14.42 -25.80 -45.07
CA HIS A 105 -14.99 -25.27 -46.31
C HIS A 105 -14.07 -25.45 -47.53
N SER A 106 -12.75 -25.33 -47.34
CA SER A 106 -11.77 -25.60 -48.40
C SER A 106 -11.71 -27.08 -48.81
N HIS A 107 -12.00 -28.01 -47.90
CA HIS A 107 -11.95 -29.44 -48.17
C HIS A 107 -13.16 -29.90 -49.01
N ASP A 108 -14.33 -29.29 -48.77
CA ASP A 108 -15.55 -29.57 -49.53
C ASP A 108 -15.46 -29.14 -51.00
N TYR A 109 -14.69 -28.08 -51.31
CA TYR A 109 -14.45 -27.64 -52.70
C TYR A 109 -13.48 -28.51 -53.50
N ILE A 110 -12.69 -29.38 -52.85
CA ILE A 110 -11.68 -30.22 -53.52
C ILE A 110 -12.27 -31.60 -53.90
N LEU A 111 -13.42 -31.97 -53.34
CA LEU A 111 -14.08 -33.26 -53.54
C LEU A 111 -15.23 -33.22 -54.57
N GLN A 112 -15.39 -32.12 -55.31
CA GLN A 112 -16.45 -31.91 -56.30
C GLN A 112 -15.83 -31.67 -57.68
#